data_AF-A0A2L0NAD2-F1
#
_entry.id   AF-A0A2L0NAD2-F1
#
_cell.length_a   1.000
_cell.length_b   1.000
_cell.length_c   1.000
_cell.angle_alpha   90.00
_cell.angle_beta   90.00
_cell.angle_gamma   90.00
#
_symmetry.space_group_name_H-M   'P 1'
#
loop_
_entity.id
_entity.type
_entity.pdbx_description
1 polymer ?
#
loop_
_entity_poly.entity_id
_entity_poly.type
_entity_poly.pdbx_seq_one_letter_code
_entity_poly.pdbx_strand_id
1 'polypeptide(L)'
;MPVLAAPGRFWASATAHLWQYGPAGGRFTRVPLGSEEDGRDVKSVGDEPGAGRLLTAAPDHAGPCSWCTSVLTFHRPDGTRVLRGTHLYEARRWAGWGA
;
A
#
# COMPACT_ATOMS: atom_id res chain seq x y z
N MET A 1 1.60 -11.10 5.83
CA MET A 1 3.05 -10.83 5.69
C MET A 1 3.33 -9.59 6.51
N PRO A 2 4.07 -9.69 7.62
CA PRO A 2 4.26 -8.54 8.50
C PRO A 2 5.05 -7.43 7.80
N VAL A 3 4.66 -6.17 8.03
CA VAL A 3 5.30 -4.99 7.45
C VAL A 3 6.21 -4.36 8.49
N LEU A 4 5.65 -3.94 9.63
CA LEU A 4 6.39 -3.38 10.76
C LEU A 4 7.18 -4.46 11.50
N ALA A 5 6.58 -5.65 11.68
CA ALA A 5 7.17 -6.73 12.47
C ALA A 5 8.22 -7.58 11.72
N ALA A 6 8.68 -7.16 10.54
CA ALA A 6 9.66 -7.89 9.72
C ALA A 6 10.99 -7.12 9.57
N PRO A 7 11.91 -7.22 10.54
CA PRO A 7 13.22 -6.56 10.46
C PRO A 7 13.98 -6.96 9.19
N GLY A 8 14.66 -6.00 8.56
CA GLY A 8 15.46 -6.25 7.37
C GLY A 8 14.64 -6.53 6.11
N ARG A 9 13.34 -6.23 6.10
CA ARG A 9 12.52 -6.16 4.88
C ARG A 9 12.00 -4.75 4.72
N PHE A 10 12.21 -4.17 3.54
CA PHE A 10 11.74 -2.84 3.22
C PHE A 10 10.62 -2.94 2.19
N TRP A 11 9.72 -1.97 2.22
CA TRP A 11 8.59 -1.92 1.31
C TRP A 11 8.68 -0.65 0.47
N ALA A 12 8.36 -0.78 -0.81
CA ALA A 12 8.30 0.34 -1.73
C ALA A 12 7.05 0.18 -2.59
N SER A 13 6.23 1.22 -2.65
CA SER A 13 5.17 1.31 -3.65
C SER A 13 5.65 2.15 -4.83
N ALA A 14 5.37 1.66 -6.03
CA ALA A 14 5.49 2.40 -7.28
C ALA A 14 4.08 2.65 -7.85
N THR A 15 3.97 3.40 -8.94
CA THR A 15 2.67 3.75 -9.55
C THR A 15 1.76 2.56 -9.80
N ALA A 16 2.31 1.41 -10.22
CA ALA A 16 1.53 0.25 -10.59
C ALA A 16 1.58 -0.90 -9.58
N HIS A 17 2.64 -0.99 -8.77
CA HIS A 17 2.92 -2.21 -8.02
C HIS A 17 3.54 -1.94 -6.65
N LEU A 18 3.29 -2.87 -5.74
CA LEU A 18 3.95 -2.97 -4.46
C LEU A 18 5.16 -3.89 -4.56
N TRP A 19 6.25 -3.49 -3.92
CA TRP A 19 7.52 -4.19 -3.92
C TRP A 19 8.02 -4.41 -2.50
N GLN A 20 8.71 -5.53 -2.31
CA GLN A 20 9.50 -5.78 -1.12
C GLN A 20 10.97 -5.85 -1.49
N TYR A 21 11.80 -5.09 -0.79
CA TYR A 21 13.25 -5.11 -0.93
C TYR A 21 13.88 -5.98 0.16
N GLY A 22 14.68 -6.95 -0.28
CA GLY A 22 15.48 -7.83 0.57
C GLY A 22 16.96 -7.43 0.53
N PRO A 23 17.53 -6.84 1.59
CA PRO A 23 18.91 -6.36 1.62
C PRO A 23 19.95 -7.46 1.43
N ALA A 24 19.71 -8.65 1.99
CA ALA A 24 20.63 -9.78 1.89
C ALA A 24 20.91 -10.21 0.43
N GLY A 25 19.93 -10.02 -0.47
CA GLY A 25 20.07 -10.29 -1.89
C GLY A 25 20.05 -9.04 -2.77
N GLY A 26 20.02 -7.85 -2.18
CA GLY A 26 19.98 -6.57 -2.90
C GLY A 26 18.85 -6.43 -3.93
N ARG A 27 17.70 -7.09 -3.74
CA ARG A 27 16.68 -7.23 -4.79
C ARG A 27 15.30 -6.72 -4.37
N PHE A 28 14.59 -6.13 -5.33
CA PHE A 28 13.15 -5.89 -5.26
C PHE A 28 12.40 -7.10 -5.81
N THR A 29 11.39 -7.55 -5.08
CA THR A 29 10.46 -8.59 -5.53
C THR A 29 9.05 -8.02 -5.55
N ARG A 30 8.34 -8.22 -6.66
CA ARG A 30 6.95 -7.79 -6.80
C ARG A 30 6.09 -8.54 -5.79
N VAL A 31 5.27 -7.82 -5.04
CA VAL A 31 4.30 -8.39 -4.13
C VAL A 31 3.00 -8.57 -4.89
N PRO A 32 2.55 -9.81 -5.16
CA PRO A 32 1.25 -10.01 -5.78
C PRO A 32 0.17 -9.56 -4.80
N LEU A 33 -0.75 -8.74 -5.26
CA LEU A 33 -2.01 -8.45 -4.60
C LEU A 33 -3.13 -9.13 -5.40
N GLY A 34 -4.33 -9.28 -4.83
CA GLY A 34 -5.39 -10.11 -5.41
C GLY A 34 -5.66 -9.80 -6.89
N SER A 35 -5.68 -8.52 -7.23
CA SER A 35 -5.75 -7.98 -8.59
C SER A 35 -4.59 -7.03 -8.92
N GLU A 36 -4.42 -6.69 -10.20
CA GLU A 36 -3.49 -5.62 -10.63
C GLU A 36 -3.88 -4.25 -10.04
N GLU A 37 -5.19 -4.00 -9.88
CA GLU A 37 -5.73 -2.74 -9.40
C GLU A 37 -5.38 -2.48 -7.93
N ASP A 38 -5.32 -3.55 -7.12
CA ASP A 38 -4.91 -3.49 -5.71
C ASP A 38 -3.49 -2.98 -5.50
N GLY A 39 -2.62 -3.11 -6.51
CA GLY A 39 -1.23 -2.65 -6.48
C GLY A 39 -1.03 -1.23 -6.98
N ARG A 40 -2.06 -0.65 -7.60
CA ARG A 40 -1.97 0.66 -8.24
C ARG A 40 -2.10 1.78 -7.20
N ASP A 41 -1.28 2.80 -7.36
CA ASP A 41 -1.31 4.02 -6.56
C ASP A 41 -1.27 3.80 -5.03
N VAL A 42 -0.73 2.67 -4.58
CA VAL A 42 -0.54 2.41 -3.15
C VAL A 42 0.36 3.49 -2.56
N LYS A 43 -0.17 4.22 -1.56
CA LYS A 43 0.53 5.29 -0.85
C LYS A 43 1.03 4.87 0.53
N SER A 44 0.46 3.81 1.08
CA SER A 44 0.86 3.30 2.38
C SER A 44 0.64 1.80 2.45
N VAL A 45 1.52 1.15 3.20
CA VAL A 45 1.53 -0.29 3.43
C VAL A 45 1.80 -0.53 4.91
N GLY A 46 1.10 -1.49 5.50
CA GLY A 46 1.20 -1.84 6.92
C GLY A 46 0.74 -3.26 7.19
N ASP A 47 0.68 -3.61 8.47
CA ASP A 47 0.06 -4.86 8.92
C ASP A 47 -1.04 -4.62 9.94
N GLU A 48 -2.07 -5.46 9.88
CA GLU A 48 -3.16 -5.44 10.84
C GLU A 48 -2.66 -5.93 12.20
N PRO A 49 -2.82 -5.14 13.27
CA PRO A 49 -2.45 -5.58 14.62
C PRO A 49 -3.15 -6.89 15.00
N GLY A 50 -2.39 -7.83 15.55
CA GLY A 50 -2.89 -9.14 16.00
C GLY A 50 -3.01 -10.19 14.90
N ALA A 51 -3.54 -9.85 13.72
CA ALA A 51 -3.73 -10.81 12.63
C ALA A 51 -2.58 -10.83 11.60
N GLY A 52 -1.78 -9.77 11.51
CA GLY A 52 -0.62 -9.68 10.61
C GLY A 52 -0.97 -9.69 9.11
N ARG A 53 -2.25 -9.39 8.78
CA ARG A 53 -2.71 -9.23 7.40
C ARG A 53 -2.04 -8.00 6.80
N LEU A 54 -1.64 -8.11 5.53
CA LEU A 54 -1.10 -6.97 4.80
C LEU A 54 -2.23 -5.98 4.56
N LEU A 55 -2.04 -4.71 4.91
CA LEU A 55 -2.97 -3.64 4.59
C LEU A 55 -2.31 -2.66 3.62
N THR A 56 -3.10 -2.14 2.69
CA THR A 56 -2.72 -1.04 1.80
C THR A 56 -3.74 0.09 1.87
N ALA A 57 -3.28 1.30 1.57
CA ALA A 57 -4.13 2.44 1.29
C ALA A 57 -3.76 2.99 -0.09
N ALA A 58 -4.75 3.21 -0.94
CA ALA A 58 -4.65 3.86 -2.25
C ALA A 58 -5.69 4.98 -2.34
N PRO A 59 -5.45 6.04 -3.12
CA PRO A 59 -6.44 7.09 -3.35
C PRO A 59 -7.78 6.55 -3.87
N ASP A 60 -8.87 7.16 -3.41
CA ASP A 60 -10.17 7.06 -4.05
C ASP A 60 -10.28 8.19 -5.07
N HIS A 61 -10.05 7.85 -6.34
CA HIS A 61 -10.07 8.82 -7.45
C HIS A 61 -11.46 9.38 -7.77
N ALA A 62 -12.52 8.74 -7.28
CA ALA A 62 -13.90 9.21 -7.44
C ALA A 62 -14.35 10.14 -6.29
N GLY A 63 -13.56 10.22 -5.22
CA GLY A 63 -13.84 11.05 -4.05
C GLY A 63 -13.62 12.56 -4.31
N PRO A 64 -14.11 13.42 -3.39
CA PRO A 64 -13.96 14.87 -3.50
C PRO A 64 -12.48 15.34 -3.40
N CYS A 65 -11.60 14.48 -2.92
CA CYS A 65 -10.16 14.65 -2.96
C CYS A 65 -9.57 13.43 -3.67
N SER A 66 -9.15 13.59 -4.93
CA SER A 66 -8.64 12.53 -5.80
C SER A 66 -7.36 11.86 -5.30
N TRP A 67 -6.75 12.40 -4.25
CA TRP A 67 -5.54 11.88 -3.60
C TRP A 67 -5.77 11.32 -2.20
N CYS A 68 -7.00 11.44 -1.70
CA CYS A 68 -7.39 11.01 -0.36
C CYS A 68 -8.04 9.63 -0.41
N THR A 69 -8.12 8.97 0.73
CA THR A 69 -8.98 7.78 0.89
C THR A 69 -9.50 7.69 2.32
N SER A 70 -10.65 7.06 2.49
CA SER A 70 -11.17 6.67 3.80
C SER A 70 -11.14 5.14 3.96
N VAL A 71 -10.55 4.41 3.01
CA VAL A 71 -10.62 2.96 2.94
C VAL A 71 -9.23 2.37 3.14
N LEU A 72 -9.16 1.34 3.98
CA LEU A 72 -8.04 0.42 4.08
C LEU A 72 -8.43 -0.90 3.39
N THR A 73 -7.56 -1.41 2.53
CA THR A 73 -7.72 -2.73 1.91
C THR A 73 -6.82 -3.73 2.62
N PHE A 74 -7.39 -4.88 3.00
CA PHE A 74 -6.69 -5.99 3.61
C PHE A 74 -6.49 -7.08 2.57
N HIS A 75 -5.34 -7.73 2.59
CA HIS A 75 -4.97 -8.78 1.65
C HIS A 75 -4.75 -10.08 2.40
N ARG A 76 -5.35 -11.15 1.88
CA ARG A 76 -5.17 -12.55 2.32
C ARG A 76 -5.43 -12.80 3.83
N PRO A 77 -6.70 -13.04 4.22
CA PRO A 77 -7.93 -12.95 3.42
C PRO A 77 -8.30 -11.50 3.09
N ASP A 78 -8.91 -11.33 1.92
CA ASP A 78 -9.23 -10.01 1.39
C ASP A 78 -10.39 -9.38 2.16
N GLY A 79 -10.36 -8.06 2.28
CA GLY A 79 -11.41 -7.30 2.95
C GLY A 79 -11.13 -5.80 2.92
N THR A 80 -12.10 -5.02 3.39
CA THR A 80 -11.96 -3.57 3.46
C THR A 80 -12.42 -3.04 4.82
N ARG A 81 -11.85 -1.91 5.23
CA ARG A 81 -12.31 -1.16 6.40
C ARG A 81 -12.45 0.30 6.05
N VAL A 82 -13.64 0.84 6.31
CA VAL A 82 -13.91 2.27 6.14
C VAL A 82 -13.63 3.00 7.45
N LEU A 83 -12.76 4.00 7.40
CA LEU A 83 -12.49 4.95 8.45
C LEU A 83 -13.40 6.17 8.26
N ARG A 84 -14.63 6.07 8.77
CA ARG A 84 -15.66 7.11 8.56
C ARG A 84 -15.20 8.47 9.07
N GLY A 85 -15.49 9.52 8.29
CA GLY A 85 -15.13 10.90 8.63
C GLY A 85 -13.66 11.24 8.48
N THR A 86 -12.87 10.41 7.78
CA THR A 86 -11.43 10.65 7.58
C THR A 86 -11.09 10.85 6.12
N HIS A 87 -10.02 11.59 5.85
CA HIS A 87 -9.36 11.67 4.55
C HIS A 87 -7.88 11.41 4.75
N LEU A 88 -7.46 10.15 4.57
CA LEU A 88 -6.05 9.79 4.61
C LEU A 88 -5.37 10.37 3.38
N TYR A 89 -4.42 11.28 3.58
CA TYR A 89 -3.67 11.97 2.54
C TYR A 89 -2.18 11.60 2.65
N GLU A 90 -1.48 11.50 1.52
CA GLU A 90 -0.02 11.37 1.49
C GLU A 90 0.60 12.72 1.14
N ALA A 91 1.38 13.29 2.06
CA ALA A 91 1.87 14.65 1.92
C ALA A 91 2.94 14.86 0.84
N ARG A 92 3.66 13.81 0.44
CA ARG A 92 4.66 13.88 -0.63
C ARG A 92 4.77 12.54 -1.35
N ARG A 93 4.47 12.53 -2.65
CA ARG A 93 4.79 11.42 -3.55
C ARG A 93 5.95 11.82 -4.44
N TRP A 94 6.90 10.92 -4.64
CA TRP A 94 7.88 11.05 -5.70
C TRP A 94 7.23 10.63 -7.03
N ALA A 95 6.46 11.54 -7.62
CA ALA A 95 6.06 11.39 -9.01
C ALA A 95 7.22 11.86 -9.89
N GLY A 96 7.93 10.92 -10.51
CA GLY A 96 8.81 11.28 -11.62
C GLY A 96 7.96 11.88 -12.72
N TRP A 97 8.19 13.16 -13.05
CA TRP A 97 7.67 13.76 -14.26
C TRP A 97 8.35 13.05 -15.43
N GLY A 98 7.64 12.13 -16.08
CA GLY A 98 7.99 11.64 -17.41
C GLY A 98 7.44 12.61 -18.44
N ALA A 99 8.31 12.99 -19.40
CA ALA A 99 8.04 13.89 -20.52
C ALA A 99 6.82 13.49 -21.36
#